data_AF-A0A970R5N9-F1
#
_entry.id   AF-A0A970R5N9-F1
#
_cell.length_a   1.000
_cell.length_b   1.000
_cell.length_c   1.000
_cell.angle_alpha   90.00
_cell.angle_beta   90.00
_cell.angle_gamma   90.00
#
_symmetry.space_group_name_H-M   'P 1'
#
loop_
_entity.id
_entity.type
_entity.pdbx_description
1 polymer ?
#
loop_
_entity_poly.entity_id
_entity_poly.type
_entity_poly.pdbx_seq_one_letter_code
_entity_poly.pdbx_strand_id
1 'polypeptide(L)'
;MNFIDLFSGAGGLSEGFIRAGFNPVAHVEIDKAACNTLITRTAYHHLKKSKNLQPYIDYIQNKISRVELYSLIPKNKKESVINMTIGDKNNQIIFDKIDSLKGEKPIDLIIGGP
;
A
#
# COMPACT_ATOMS: atom_id res chain seq x y z
N MET A 1 0.68 -16.08 0.28
CA MET A 1 0.34 -15.69 -1.10
C MET A 1 0.49 -14.19 -1.25
N ASN A 2 1.15 -13.75 -2.32
CA ASN A 2 1.38 -12.36 -2.68
C ASN A 2 0.30 -11.88 -3.65
N PHE A 3 -0.20 -10.67 -3.46
CA PHE A 3 -1.21 -10.11 -4.36
C PHE A 3 -0.95 -8.66 -4.77
N ILE A 4 -1.56 -8.27 -5.88
CA ILE A 4 -1.65 -6.89 -6.35
C ILE A 4 -3.13 -6.48 -6.28
N ASP A 5 -3.39 -5.26 -5.80
CA ASP A 5 -4.73 -4.66 -5.78
C ASP A 5 -4.82 -3.54 -6.81
N LEU A 6 -5.57 -3.76 -7.88
CA LEU A 6 -5.83 -2.77 -8.93
C LEU A 6 -7.12 -2.00 -8.61
N PHE A 7 -7.17 -0.70 -8.91
CA PHE A 7 -8.35 0.13 -8.57
C PHE A 7 -8.69 0.02 -7.08
N SER A 8 -7.63 0.02 -6.27
CA SER A 8 -7.67 -0.39 -4.86
C SER A 8 -8.52 0.52 -3.96
N GLY A 9 -8.89 1.71 -4.43
CA GLY A 9 -9.60 2.72 -3.65
C GLY A 9 -8.88 2.96 -2.32
N ALA A 10 -9.65 3.05 -1.23
CA ALA A 10 -9.08 3.22 0.11
C ALA A 10 -8.52 1.93 0.73
N GLY A 11 -8.55 0.79 0.03
CA GLY A 11 -7.97 -0.48 0.46
C GLY A 11 -8.89 -1.41 1.28
N GLY A 12 -10.21 -1.22 1.23
CA GLY A 12 -11.16 -2.04 1.98
C GLY A 12 -11.05 -3.54 1.68
N LEU A 13 -10.96 -3.90 0.39
CA LEU A 13 -10.77 -5.29 -0.03
C LEU A 13 -9.41 -5.83 0.40
N SER A 14 -8.34 -5.04 0.18
CA SER A 14 -6.98 -5.33 0.65
C SER A 14 -6.91 -5.67 2.14
N GLU A 15 -7.61 -4.94 3.02
CA GLU A 15 -7.65 -5.24 4.46
C GLU A 15 -8.22 -6.63 4.76
N GLY A 16 -9.21 -7.08 3.98
CA GLY A 16 -9.75 -8.44 4.07
C GLY A 16 -8.69 -9.50 3.77
N PHE A 17 -7.96 -9.34 2.67
CA PHE A 17 -6.88 -10.25 2.26
C PHE A 17 -5.70 -10.24 3.25
N ILE A 18 -5.29 -9.06 3.73
CA ILE A 18 -4.24 -8.93 4.75
C ILE A 18 -4.63 -9.69 6.02
N ARG A 19 -5.89 -9.54 6.48
CA ARG A 19 -6.40 -10.27 7.65
C ARG A 19 -6.46 -11.79 7.44
N ALA A 20 -6.67 -12.23 6.20
CA ALA A 20 -6.64 -13.63 5.82
C ALA A 20 -5.20 -14.19 5.65
N GLY A 21 -4.16 -13.38 5.89
CA GLY A 21 -2.76 -13.81 5.83
C GLY A 21 -2.09 -13.64 4.46
N PHE A 22 -2.72 -12.94 3.53
CA PHE A 22 -2.13 -12.59 2.24
C PHE A 22 -1.20 -11.38 2.38
N ASN A 23 -0.18 -11.31 1.53
CA ASN A 23 0.80 -10.24 1.54
C ASN A 23 0.59 -9.29 0.34
N PRO A 24 0.24 -8.01 0.57
CA PRO A 24 0.14 -7.04 -0.52
C PRO A 24 1.53 -6.70 -1.05
N VAL A 25 1.69 -6.76 -2.37
CA VAL A 25 2.90 -6.34 -3.09
C VAL A 25 2.75 -4.91 -3.58
N ALA A 26 1.61 -4.60 -4.20
CA ALA A 26 1.32 -3.26 -4.72
C ALA A 26 -0.18 -2.96 -4.71
N HIS A 27 -0.50 -1.68 -4.55
CA HIS A 27 -1.82 -1.10 -4.72
C HIS A 27 -1.74 -0.05 -5.83
N VAL A 28 -2.56 -0.15 -6.86
CA VAL A 28 -2.63 0.82 -7.96
C VAL A 28 -3.94 1.60 -7.84
N GLU A 29 -3.84 2.93 -7.74
CA GLU A 29 -4.99 3.81 -7.55
C GLU A 29 -4.72 5.20 -8.13
N ILE A 30 -5.73 5.82 -8.75
CA ILE A 30 -5.61 7.15 -9.35
C ILE A 30 -5.91 8.27 -8.34
N ASP A 31 -6.86 8.04 -7.43
CA ASP A 31 -7.28 9.05 -6.46
C ASP A 31 -6.22 9.26 -5.36
N LYS A 32 -5.78 10.52 -5.22
CA LYS A 32 -4.71 10.85 -4.29
C LYS A 32 -5.13 10.65 -2.83
N ALA A 33 -6.39 10.90 -2.48
CA ALA A 33 -6.88 10.76 -1.12
C ALA A 33 -6.98 9.28 -0.72
N ALA A 34 -7.42 8.43 -1.64
CA ALA A 34 -7.42 6.98 -1.54
C ALA A 34 -5.99 6.44 -1.35
N CYS A 35 -5.03 6.87 -2.18
CA CYS A 35 -3.61 6.53 -1.99
C CYS A 35 -3.08 6.97 -0.62
N ASN A 36 -3.42 8.17 -0.14
CA ASN A 36 -3.02 8.60 1.20
C ASN A 36 -3.60 7.68 2.29
N THR A 37 -4.84 7.22 2.12
CA THR A 37 -5.44 6.24 3.04
C THR A 37 -4.66 4.92 3.02
N LEU A 38 -4.34 4.39 1.83
CA LEU A 38 -3.54 3.17 1.67
C LEU A 38 -2.15 3.28 2.33
N ILE A 39 -1.45 4.41 2.17
CA ILE A 39 -0.13 4.61 2.81
C ILE A 39 -0.30 4.66 4.34
N THR A 40 -1.33 5.34 4.84
CA THR A 40 -1.65 5.40 6.28
C THR A 40 -1.94 4.00 6.84
N ARG A 41 -2.68 3.16 6.11
CA ARG A 41 -2.94 1.76 6.46
C ARG A 41 -1.69 0.89 6.38
N THR A 42 -0.84 1.13 5.40
CA THR A 42 0.48 0.47 5.30
C THR A 42 1.35 0.80 6.51
N ALA A 43 1.33 2.05 6.98
CA ALA A 43 2.02 2.45 8.20
C ALA A 43 1.47 1.74 9.44
N TYR A 44 0.14 1.64 9.58
CA TYR A 44 -0.47 0.84 10.64
C TYR A 44 0.04 -0.60 10.68
N HIS A 45 0.00 -1.31 9.53
CA HIS A 45 0.42 -2.72 9.49
C HIS A 45 1.92 -2.89 9.76
N HIS A 46 2.75 -1.97 9.26
CA HIS A 46 4.19 -1.96 9.53
C HIS A 46 4.49 -1.78 11.03
N LEU A 47 3.91 -0.74 11.63
CA LEU A 47 4.09 -0.39 13.04
C LEU A 47 3.51 -1.45 13.99
N LYS A 48 2.38 -2.05 13.62
CA LYS A 48 1.80 -3.18 14.35
C LYS A 48 2.73 -4.39 14.33
N LYS A 49 3.30 -4.73 13.17
CA LYS A 49 4.23 -5.86 13.01
C LYS A 49 5.53 -5.64 13.78
N SER A 50 6.02 -4.40 13.86
CA SER A 50 7.19 -4.03 14.67
C SER A 50 6.90 -3.85 16.16
N LYS A 51 5.67 -4.11 16.62
CA LYS A 51 5.21 -3.91 18.00
C LYS A 51 5.37 -2.47 18.51
N ASN A 52 5.37 -1.48 17.60
CA ASN A 52 5.48 -0.06 17.92
C ASN A 52 4.31 0.73 17.35
N LEU A 53 3.11 0.56 17.91
CA LEU A 53 1.90 1.20 17.40
C LEU A 53 1.72 2.66 17.85
N GLN A 54 2.51 3.13 18.81
CA GLN A 54 2.36 4.47 19.42
C GLN A 54 2.35 5.61 18.38
N PRO A 55 3.25 5.65 17.37
CA PRO A 55 3.22 6.74 16.38
C PRO A 55 1.93 6.79 15.56
N TYR A 56 1.30 5.66 15.30
CA TYR A 56 0.01 5.63 14.62
C TYR A 56 -1.11 6.20 15.49
N ILE A 57 -1.10 5.92 16.79
CA ILE A 57 -2.04 6.49 17.76
C ILE A 57 -1.83 8.01 17.87
N ASP A 58 -0.58 8.45 17.94
CA ASP A 58 -0.24 9.86 17.99
C ASP A 58 -0.69 10.61 16.73
N TYR A 59 -0.62 9.98 15.56
CA TYR A 59 -1.20 10.53 14.32
C TYR A 59 -2.72 10.69 14.41
N ILE A 60 -3.45 9.67 14.89
CA ILE A 60 -4.92 9.75 15.08
C ILE A 60 -5.29 10.85 16.08
N GLN A 61 -4.47 11.05 17.11
CA GLN A 61 -4.65 12.10 18.11
C GLN A 61 -4.15 13.49 17.65
N ASN A 62 -3.75 13.64 16.38
CA ASN A 62 -3.21 14.86 15.79
C ASN A 62 -1.93 15.40 16.48
N LYS A 63 -1.16 14.54 17.16
CA LYS A 63 0.11 14.92 17.79
C LYS A 63 1.27 14.94 16.80
N ILE A 64 1.20 14.12 15.76
CA ILE A 64 2.13 14.13 14.63
C ILE A 64 1.36 14.28 13.33
N SER A 65 2.00 14.90 12.34
CA SER A 65 1.48 15.06 10.99
C SER A 65 1.53 13.75 10.19
N ARG A 66 0.80 13.73 9.07
CA ARG A 66 0.87 12.64 8.08
C ARG A 66 2.29 12.45 7.52
N VAL A 67 3.01 13.56 7.32
CA VAL A 67 4.38 13.52 6.78
C VAL A 67 5.32 12.84 7.77
N GLU A 68 5.19 13.17 9.06
CA GLU A 68 5.94 12.51 10.13
C GLU A 68 5.57 11.04 10.26
N LEU A 69 4.29 10.66 10.20
CA LEU A 69 3.90 9.24 10.18
C LEU A 69 4.56 8.50 9.00
N TYR A 70 4.58 9.12 7.82
CA TYR A 70 5.10 8.49 6.61
C TYR A 70 6.62 8.40 6.57
N SER A 71 7.36 9.19 7.34
CA SER A 71 8.81 9.09 7.43
C SER A 71 9.26 7.89 8.27
N LEU A 72 8.36 7.36 9.12
CA LEU A 72 8.62 6.21 9.98
C LEU A 72 8.52 4.85 9.28
N ILE A 73 8.06 4.82 8.02
CA ILE A 73 7.91 3.58 7.25
C ILE A 73 8.99 3.45 6.18
N PRO A 74 9.47 2.22 5.90
CA PRO A 74 10.41 1.97 4.83
C PRO A 74 9.93 2.50 3.47
N LYS A 75 10.86 3.05 2.68
CA LYS A 75 10.59 3.64 1.37
C LYS A 75 9.84 2.67 0.44
N ASN A 76 10.28 1.41 0.38
CA ASN A 76 9.61 0.37 -0.43
C ASN A 76 8.15 0.10 -0.02
N LYS A 77 7.81 0.24 1.27
CA LYS A 77 6.43 0.12 1.74
C LYS A 77 5.58 1.31 1.31
N LYS A 78 6.14 2.52 1.35
CA LYS A 78 5.45 3.71 0.82
C LYS A 78 5.26 3.61 -0.70
N GLU A 79 6.27 3.12 -1.42
CA GLU A 79 6.25 2.95 -2.89
C GLU A 79 5.34 1.82 -3.36
N SER A 80 4.94 0.91 -2.47
CA SER A 80 3.93 -0.12 -2.78
C SER A 80 2.56 0.48 -3.14
N VAL A 81 2.31 1.74 -2.82
CA VAL A 81 1.12 2.48 -3.27
C VAL A 81 1.48 3.30 -4.50
N ILE A 82 1.05 2.82 -5.66
CA ILE A 82 1.33 3.39 -6.97
C ILE A 82 0.16 4.31 -7.36
N ASN A 83 0.38 5.61 -7.23
CA ASN A 83 -0.62 6.62 -7.58
C ASN A 83 -0.58 6.98 -9.07
N MET A 84 -1.13 6.11 -9.93
CA MET A 84 -1.12 6.26 -11.39
C MET A 84 -2.40 5.69 -12.00
N THR A 85 -2.86 6.31 -13.10
CA THR A 85 -3.92 5.75 -13.94
C THR A 85 -3.40 4.55 -14.71
N ILE A 86 -4.16 3.45 -14.73
CA ILE A 86 -3.89 2.28 -15.59
C ILE A 86 -4.24 2.63 -17.04
N GLY A 87 -3.41 2.21 -17.99
CA GLY A 87 -3.59 2.47 -19.42
C GLY A 87 -2.26 2.53 -20.18
N ASP A 88 -2.30 2.49 -21.51
CA ASP A 88 -1.14 2.29 -22.38
C ASP A 88 0.08 3.16 -22.05
N LYS A 89 -0.14 4.42 -21.67
CA LYS A 89 0.93 5.37 -21.33
C LYS A 89 1.67 5.02 -20.03
N ASN A 90 1.01 4.36 -19.09
CA ASN A 90 1.51 4.14 -17.73
C ASN A 90 1.77 2.67 -17.42
N ASN A 91 1.20 1.73 -18.19
CA ASN A 91 1.27 0.30 -17.89
C ASN A 91 2.71 -0.20 -17.73
N GLN A 92 3.62 0.19 -18.64
CA GLN A 92 5.03 -0.22 -18.53
C GLN A 92 5.66 0.26 -17.21
N ILE A 93 5.43 1.52 -16.84
CA ILE A 93 5.95 2.11 -15.60
C ILE A 93 5.36 1.40 -14.37
N ILE A 94 4.08 1.05 -14.41
CA ILE A 94 3.40 0.33 -13.33
C ILE A 94 3.99 -1.09 -13.20
N PHE A 95 4.20 -1.78 -14.31
CA PHE A 95 4.79 -3.12 -14.33
C PHE A 95 6.23 -3.10 -13.80
N ASP A 96 7.07 -2.18 -14.26
CA ASP A 96 8.45 -2.04 -13.79
C ASP A 96 8.52 -1.79 -12.28
N LYS A 97 7.61 -0.97 -11.74
CA LYS A 97 7.49 -0.74 -10.30
C LYS A 97 7.08 -2.00 -9.54
N ILE A 98 6.08 -2.71 -10.04
CA ILE A 98 5.60 -3.96 -9.42
C ILE A 98 6.71 -5.01 -9.44
N ASP A 99 7.45 -5.14 -10.54
CA ASP A 99 8.56 -6.08 -10.67
C ASP A 99 9.70 -5.76 -9.70
N SER A 100 10.03 -4.48 -9.55
CA SER A 100 10.99 -4.01 -8.54
C SER A 100 10.54 -4.33 -7.11
N LEU A 101 9.25 -4.12 -6.81
CA LEU A 101 8.69 -4.35 -5.47
C LEU A 101 8.56 -5.84 -5.12
N LYS A 102 8.19 -6.69 -6.08
CA LYS A 102 8.05 -8.14 -5.86
C LYS A 102 9.42 -8.83 -5.77
N GLY A 103 10.43 -8.31 -6.47
CA GLY A 103 11.71 -8.95 -6.66
C GLY A 103 11.56 -10.33 -7.31
N GLU A 104 12.14 -11.35 -6.69
CA GLU A 104 12.04 -12.74 -7.16
C GLU A 104 10.75 -13.45 -6.73
N LYS A 105 9.93 -12.81 -5.88
CA LYS A 105 8.72 -13.45 -5.36
C LYS A 105 7.64 -13.50 -6.43
N PRO A 106 6.92 -14.62 -6.57
CA PRO A 106 5.79 -14.72 -7.50
C PRO A 106 4.62 -13.86 -7.00
N ILE A 107 3.79 -13.41 -7.94
CA ILE A 107 2.46 -12.86 -7.66
C ILE A 107 1.47 -14.01 -7.83
N ASP A 108 0.72 -14.31 -6.77
CA ASP A 108 -0.22 -15.44 -6.75
C ASP A 108 -1.64 -15.00 -7.13
N LEU A 109 -1.98 -13.73 -6.93
CA LEU A 109 -3.32 -13.21 -7.11
C LEU A 109 -3.32 -11.75 -7.55
N ILE A 110 -4.27 -11.39 -8.41
CA ILE A 110 -4.63 -10.00 -8.69
C ILE A 110 -6.07 -9.83 -8.21
N ILE A 111 -6.30 -8.80 -7.40
CA ILE A 111 -7.62 -8.37 -6.93
C ILE A 111 -7.88 -6.95 -7.43
N GLY A 112 -9.11 -6.49 -7.32
CA GLY A 112 -9.49 -5.14 -7.75
C GLY A 112 -10.85 -5.08 -8.44
N GLY A 113 -11.41 -3.88 -8.54
CA GLY A 113 -12.63 -3.62 -9.31
C GLY A 113 -12.34 -3.24 -10.78
N PRO A 114 -13.36 -3.20 -11.66
CA PRO A 114 -13.29 -2.52 -12.96
C PRO A 114 -13.32 -1.00 -12.86
#